data_AF-A0A519VJD3-F1
#
_entry.id   AF-A0A519VJD3-F1
#
_cell.length_a   1.000
_cell.length_b   1.000
_cell.length_c   1.000
_cell.angle_alpha   90.00
_cell.angle_beta   90.00
_cell.angle_gamma   90.00
#
_symmetry.space_group_name_H-M   'P 1'
#
loop_
_entity.id
_entity.type
_entity.pdbx_description
1 polymer ?
#
loop_
_entity_poly.entity_id
_entity_poly.type
_entity_poly.pdbx_seq_one_letter_code
_entity_poly.pdbx_strand_id
1 'polypeptide(L)'
;RISRRGNVRLRTALYLPAVSSLRFNPQQMAFYARLRARQPSGKPGVIAIMRKLLLLCYSLWKNDCAYDPHYHPAHCLEKEVAPTS
;
A
#
# COMPACT_ATOMS: atom_id res chain seq x y z
N ARG A 1 -6.79 10.79 13.58
CA ARG A 1 -8.26 10.90 13.34
C ARG A 1 -8.56 10.51 11.90
N ILE A 2 -9.43 9.52 11.65
CA ILE A 2 -9.73 9.07 10.28
C ILE A 2 -10.90 9.89 9.73
N SER A 3 -10.74 10.52 8.56
CA SER A 3 -11.86 11.22 7.91
C SER A 3 -12.81 10.20 7.29
N ARG A 4 -14.12 10.44 7.39
CA ARG A 4 -15.16 9.64 6.69
C ARG A 4 -15.29 10.01 5.21
N ARG A 5 -14.38 10.85 4.69
CA ARG A 5 -14.40 11.32 3.31
C ARG A 5 -13.64 10.34 2.41
N GLY A 6 -14.21 10.01 1.26
CA GLY A 6 -13.64 9.10 0.26
C GLY A 6 -14.70 8.24 -0.43
N ASN A 7 -14.35 7.60 -1.53
CA ASN A 7 -15.26 6.74 -2.28
C ASN A 7 -15.47 5.40 -1.55
N VAL A 8 -16.72 5.11 -1.16
CA VAL A 8 -17.08 3.88 -0.45
C VAL A 8 -16.74 2.63 -1.27
N ARG A 9 -16.95 2.67 -2.59
CA ARG A 9 -16.66 1.52 -3.49
C ARG A 9 -15.18 1.14 -3.45
N LEU A 10 -14.29 2.13 -3.47
CA LEU A 10 -12.84 1.89 -3.37
C LEU A 10 -12.47 1.27 -2.01
N ARG A 11 -13.12 1.72 -0.93
CA ARG A 11 -12.87 1.14 0.40
C ARG A 11 -13.34 -0.31 0.47
N THR A 12 -14.50 -0.63 -0.07
CA THR A 12 -14.99 -2.01 -0.11
C THR A 12 -14.07 -2.90 -0.96
N ALA A 13 -13.68 -2.42 -2.15
CA ALA A 13 -12.78 -3.15 -3.03
C ALA A 13 -11.38 -3.37 -2.43
N LEU A 14 -10.86 -2.40 -1.67
CA LEU A 14 -9.52 -2.47 -1.03
C LEU A 14 -9.50 -3.22 0.30
N TYR A 15 -10.66 -3.56 0.87
CA TYR A 15 -10.72 -4.28 2.14
C TYR A 15 -10.14 -5.70 2.00
N LEU A 16 -10.56 -6.45 0.99
CA LEU A 16 -10.09 -7.82 0.76
C LEU A 16 -8.58 -7.88 0.41
N PRO A 17 -8.04 -7.03 -0.50
CA PRO A 17 -6.61 -6.92 -0.74
C PRO A 17 -5.80 -6.56 0.51
N ALA A 18 -6.32 -5.69 1.37
CA ALA A 18 -5.66 -5.32 2.62
C ALA A 18 -5.55 -6.50 3.58
N VAL A 19 -6.62 -7.27 3.75
CA VAL A 19 -6.63 -8.47 4.61
C VAL A 19 -5.73 -9.57 4.02
N SER A 20 -5.78 -9.79 2.71
CA SER A 20 -4.90 -10.74 2.01
C SER A 20 -3.43 -10.35 2.21
N SER A 21 -3.09 -9.07 2.05
CA SER A 21 -1.74 -8.57 2.23
C SER A 21 -1.20 -8.76 3.66
N LEU A 22 -2.06 -8.70 4.67
CA LEU A 22 -1.66 -8.98 6.05
C LEU A 22 -1.26 -10.45 6.26
N ARG A 23 -1.78 -11.37 5.45
CA ARG A 23 -1.48 -12.82 5.54
C ARG A 23 -0.26 -13.20 4.71
N PHE A 24 -0.13 -12.67 3.49
CA PHE A 24 0.90 -13.08 2.55
C PHE A 24 2.16 -12.20 2.56
N ASN A 25 2.05 -10.92 2.95
CA ASN A 25 3.18 -9.99 2.90
C ASN A 25 3.70 -9.66 4.32
N PRO A 26 4.87 -10.21 4.73
CA PRO A 26 5.42 -9.96 6.06
C PRO A 26 5.74 -8.48 6.29
N GLN A 27 6.09 -7.72 5.24
CA GLN A 27 6.33 -6.28 5.32
C GLN A 27 5.07 -5.48 5.71
N GLN A 28 3.90 -5.90 5.21
CA GLN A 28 2.62 -5.26 5.52
C GLN A 28 2.18 -5.63 6.94
N MET A 29 2.40 -6.88 7.35
CA MET A 29 2.15 -7.34 8.73
C MET A 29 3.03 -6.60 9.74
N ALA A 30 4.32 -6.44 9.48
CA ALA A 30 5.22 -5.67 10.34
C ALA A 30 4.80 -4.20 10.47
N PHE A 31 4.35 -3.58 9.37
CA PHE A 31 3.80 -2.22 9.42
C PHE A 31 2.52 -2.14 10.26
N TYR A 32 1.61 -3.10 10.10
CA TYR A 32 0.39 -3.20 10.90
C TYR A 32 0.68 -3.42 12.39
N ALA A 33 1.64 -4.29 12.72
CA ALA A 33 2.07 -4.54 14.09
C ALA A 33 2.64 -3.29 14.76
N ARG A 34 3.53 -2.55 14.07
CA ARG A 34 4.05 -1.25 14.55
C ARG A 34 2.93 -0.24 14.78
N LEU A 35 1.96 -0.19 13.88
CA LEU A 35 0.83 0.72 13.98
C LEU A 35 -0.09 0.36 15.15
N ARG A 36 -0.33 -0.93 15.37
CA ARG A 36 -1.12 -1.44 16.50
C ARG A 36 -0.44 -1.22 17.85
N ALA A 37 0.89 -1.31 17.90
CA ALA A 37 1.67 -0.95 19.09
C ALA A 37 1.53 0.54 19.46
N ARG A 38 1.42 1.42 18.46
CA ARG A 38 1.29 2.88 18.66
C ARG A 38 -0.15 3.35 18.90
N GLN A 39 -1.13 2.62 18.38
CA GLN A 39 -2.54 2.96 18.50
C GLN A 39 -3.37 1.67 18.67
N PRO A 40 -3.82 1.34 19.89
CA PRO A 40 -4.48 0.05 20.17
C PRO A 40 -5.89 -0.08 19.58
N SER A 41 -6.45 0.99 19.00
CA SER A 41 -7.72 0.91 18.26
C SER A 41 -7.50 0.16 16.94
N GLY A 42 -8.09 -1.03 16.80
CA GLY A 42 -7.85 -1.92 15.65
C GLY A 42 -8.38 -1.42 14.30
N LYS A 43 -9.40 -0.53 14.29
CA LYS A 43 -10.06 -0.04 13.06
C LYS A 43 -9.17 0.87 12.20
N PRO A 44 -8.42 1.84 12.76
CA PRO A 44 -7.43 2.63 12.01
C PRO A 44 -6.35 1.82 11.30
N GLY A 45 -5.98 0.65 11.84
CA GLY A 45 -4.89 -0.16 11.30
C GLY A 45 -5.16 -0.68 9.89
N VAL A 46 -6.35 -1.23 9.66
CA VAL A 46 -6.75 -1.74 8.34
C VAL A 46 -6.84 -0.59 7.34
N ILE A 47 -7.38 0.56 7.76
CA ILE A 47 -7.51 1.74 6.88
C ILE A 47 -6.13 2.28 6.46
N ALA A 48 -5.13 2.21 7.34
CA ALA A 48 -3.77 2.59 6.99
C ALA A 48 -3.15 1.64 5.95
N ILE A 49 -3.39 0.33 6.09
CA ILE A 49 -2.97 -0.67 5.09
C ILE A 49 -3.65 -0.41 3.75
N MET A 50 -4.97 -0.17 3.74
CA MET A 50 -5.71 0.15 2.50
C MET A 50 -5.13 1.37 1.79
N ARG A 51 -4.80 2.44 2.53
CA ARG A 51 -4.16 3.63 1.97
C ARG A 51 -2.79 3.30 1.38
N LYS A 52 -1.99 2.49 2.09
CA LYS A 52 -0.66 2.07 1.63
C LYS A 52 -0.72 1.23 0.36
N LEU A 53 -1.67 0.30 0.26
CA LEU A 53 -1.91 -0.49 -0.95
C LEU A 53 -2.33 0.40 -2.13
N LEU A 54 -3.26 1.33 -1.90
CA LEU A 54 -3.71 2.25 -2.95
C LEU A 54 -2.55 3.08 -3.50
N LEU A 55 -1.72 3.63 -2.62
CA LEU A 55 -0.52 4.37 -3.00
C LEU A 55 0.47 3.50 -3.78
N LEU A 56 0.66 2.25 -3.35
CA LEU A 56 1.53 1.29 -4.03
C LEU A 56 1.03 0.99 -5.45
N CYS A 57 -0.26 0.67 -5.61
CA CYS A 57 -0.85 0.46 -6.93
C CYS A 57 -0.70 1.70 -7.82
N TYR A 58 -0.93 2.89 -7.27
CA TYR A 58 -0.76 4.15 -8.00
C TYR A 58 0.68 4.41 -8.41
N SER A 59 1.67 4.14 -7.53
CA SER A 59 3.08 4.31 -7.87
C SER A 59 3.56 3.33 -8.93
N LEU A 60 3.11 2.07 -8.85
CA LEU A 60 3.46 1.06 -9.85
C LEU A 60 2.86 1.40 -11.21
N TRP A 61 1.59 1.82 -11.23
CA TRP A 61 0.91 2.25 -12.46
C TRP A 61 1.56 3.50 -13.06
N LYS A 62 1.94 4.49 -12.23
CA LYS A 62 2.57 5.72 -12.71
C LYS A 62 3.95 5.49 -13.32
N ASN A 63 4.72 4.55 -12.76
CA ASN A 63 6.08 4.27 -13.19
C ASN A 63 6.19 3.06 -14.13
N ASP A 64 5.06 2.47 -14.55
CA ASP A 64 4.98 1.22 -15.32
C ASP A 64 5.92 0.12 -14.80
N CYS A 65 6.01 0.00 -13.48
CA CYS A 65 6.93 -0.89 -12.79
C CYS A 65 6.18 -2.09 -12.19
N ALA A 66 6.81 -3.27 -12.23
CA ALA A 66 6.30 -4.46 -11.54
C ALA A 66 6.48 -4.35 -10.02
N TYR A 67 5.59 -5.00 -9.25
CA TYR A 67 5.72 -5.06 -7.79
C TYR A 67 6.90 -5.96 -7.39
N ASP A 68 7.89 -5.38 -6.70
CA ASP A 68 8.99 -6.11 -6.10
C ASP A 68 8.83 -6.16 -4.55
N PRO A 69 8.68 -7.36 -3.95
CA PRO A 69 8.65 -7.55 -2.50
C PRO A 69 9.92 -7.09 -1.77
N HIS A 70 11.06 -7.07 -2.46
CA HIS A 70 12.37 -6.66 -1.94
C HIS A 70 12.76 -5.24 -2.35
N TYR A 71 11.82 -4.46 -2.87
CA TYR A 71 12.06 -3.08 -3.30
C TYR A 71 12.72 -2.24 -2.20
N HIS A 72 13.98 -1.88 -2.43
CA HIS A 72 14.73 -0.96 -1.58
C HIS A 72 14.72 0.43 -2.24
N PRO A 73 14.31 1.50 -1.52
CA PRO A 73 14.15 2.83 -2.11
C PRO A 73 15.45 3.44 -2.66
N ALA A 74 16.62 2.83 -2.41
CA ALA A 74 17.89 3.26 -2.98
C ALA A 74 18.08 2.90 -4.47
N HIS A 75 17.22 2.07 -5.09
CA HIS A 75 17.49 1.51 -6.42
C HIS A 75 16.61 2.06 -7.57
N CYS A 76 15.83 3.13 -7.35
CA CYS A 76 14.90 3.65 -8.37
C CYS A 76 15.34 4.98 -8.99
N LEU A 77 16.60 5.05 -9.45
CA LEU A 77 17.03 6.07 -10.42
C LEU A 77 17.42 5.47 -11.78
N GLU A 78 17.12 4.20 -12.04
CA GLU A 78 17.42 3.59 -13.31
C GLU A 78 16.26 2.69 -13.72
N LYS A 79 15.33 3.24 -14.50
CA LYS A 79 14.99 2.69 -15.81
C LYS A 79 13.98 3.57 -16.57
N GLU A 80 14.54 4.15 -17.63
CA GLU A 80 13.99 4.34 -18.98
C GLU A 80 12.75 5.22 -19.16
N VAL A 81 13.06 6.48 -19.49
CA VAL A 81 12.41 7.21 -20.58
C VAL A 81 12.37 6.31 -21.82
N ALA A 82 11.18 5.88 -22.23
CA ALA A 82 10.98 5.35 -23.57
C ALA A 82 11.11 6.51 -24.57
N PRO A 83 11.94 6.42 -25.62
CA PRO A 83 11.96 7.40 -26.69
C PRO A 83 10.74 7.14 -27.57
N THR A 84 9.68 7.94 -27.42
CA THR A 84 8.66 8.00 -28.46
C THR A 84 9.27 8.75 -29.66
N SER A 85 9.47 8.01 -30.74
CA SER A 85 9.75 8.52 -32.09
C SER A 85 8.71 9.55 -32.55
#